data_AF-A0A1Q7LYE9-F1
#
_entry.id   AF-A0A1Q7LYE9-F1
#
_cell.length_a   1.000
_cell.length_b   1.000
_cell.length_c   1.000
_cell.angle_alpha   90.00
_cell.angle_beta   90.00
_cell.angle_gamma   90.00
#
_symmetry.space_group_name_H-M   'P 1'
#
loop_
_entity.id
_entity.type
_entity.pdbx_description
1 polymer ?
#
loop_
_entity_poly.entity_id
_entity_poly.type
_entity_poly.pdbx_seq_one_letter_code
_entity_poly.pdbx_strand_id
1 'polypeptide(L)' 'MSKKRRRLEIKVDPIPAMYMEETASCPVCGRDAQAIGRRHVQIVFRCDGCKVVFKRNRHWPYIY' A
#
# COMPACT_ATOMS: atom_id res chain seq x y z
N MET A 1 22.54 -20.39 -8.38
CA MET A 1 21.31 -19.90 -9.06
C MET A 1 20.52 -19.01 -8.10
N SER A 2 20.81 -17.71 -8.09
CA SER A 2 20.11 -16.74 -7.23
C SER A 2 18.67 -16.62 -7.72
N LYS A 3 17.72 -17.24 -7.00
CA LYS A 3 16.28 -17.08 -7.24
C LYS A 3 15.95 -15.59 -7.00
N LYS A 4 16.06 -14.76 -8.05
CA LYS A 4 15.53 -13.39 -8.08
C LYS A 4 14.05 -13.53 -7.71
N ARG A 5 13.72 -13.29 -6.43
CA ARG A 5 12.34 -13.25 -5.96
C ARG A 5 11.69 -12.17 -6.81
N ARG A 6 10.83 -12.57 -7.75
CA ARG A 6 10.02 -11.64 -8.54
C ARG A 6 9.35 -10.73 -7.51
N ARG A 7 9.78 -9.47 -7.46
CA ARG A 7 9.07 -8.43 -6.69
C ARG A 7 7.64 -8.55 -7.21
N LEU A 8 6.68 -8.84 -6.33
CA LEU A 8 5.27 -8.78 -6.68
C LEU A 8 5.03 -7.35 -7.19
N GLU A 9 5.04 -7.20 -8.51
CA GLU A 9 4.66 -5.98 -9.21
C GLU A 9 3.15 -5.89 -9.07
N ILE A 10 2.72 -5.38 -7.92
CA ILE A 10 1.34 -4.98 -7.76
C ILE A 10 1.16 -3.85 -8.76
N LYS A 11 0.43 -4.14 -9.84
CA LYS A 11 0.04 -3.14 -10.84
C LYS A 11 -0.80 -2.09 -10.12
N VAL A 12 -0.15 -0.98 -9.78
CA VAL A 12 -0.79 0.18 -9.19
C VAL A 12 -0.70 1.32 -10.18
N ASP A 13 -1.80 2.05 -10.29
CA ASP A 13 -1.85 3.27 -11.08
C ASP A 13 -1.11 4.38 -10.33
N PRO A 14 -0.53 5.35 -11.05
CA PRO A 14 0.08 6.50 -10.43
C PRO A 14 -0.95 7.25 -9.58
N ILE A 15 -0.51 7.68 -8.40
CA ILE A 15 -1.30 8.51 -7.50
C ILE A 15 -1.20 9.97 -7.97
N PRO A 16 -2.30 10.75 -7.96
CA PRO A 16 -2.23 12.21 -8.17
C PRO A 16 -1.24 12.86 -7.20
N ALA A 17 -0.45 13.83 -7.65
CA ALA A 17 0.65 14.43 -6.86
C ALA A 17 0.25 14.83 -5.42
N MET A 18 -0.98 15.34 -5.24
CA MET A 18 -1.54 15.71 -3.93
C MET A 18 -1.60 14.59 -2.88
N TYR A 19 -1.56 13.33 -3.30
CA TYR A 19 -1.63 12.17 -2.40
C TYR A 19 -0.34 11.32 -2.41
N MET A 20 0.72 11.76 -3.08
CA MET A 20 2.01 11.04 -3.08
C MET A 20 2.66 11.01 -1.69
N GLU A 21 2.43 12.07 -0.91
CA GLU A 21 2.97 12.19 0.46
C GLU A 21 2.02 11.63 1.52
N GLU A 22 0.90 10.98 1.13
CA GLU A 22 0.03 10.34 2.12
C GLU A 22 0.73 9.16 2.79
N THR A 23 0.63 9.12 4.11
CA THR A 23 1.04 7.98 4.94
C THR A 23 -0.16 7.35 5.63
N ALA A 24 -0.04 6.05 5.93
CA ALA A 24 -1.04 5.32 6.70
C ALA A 24 -0.37 4.38 7.71
N SER A 25 -0.96 4.23 8.89
CA SER A 25 -0.46 3.31 9.90
C SER A 25 -0.66 1.85 9.45
N CYS A 26 0.42 1.07 9.51
CA CYS A 26 0.42 -0.34 9.17
C CYS A 26 -0.46 -1.14 10.14
N PRO A 27 -1.42 -1.95 9.68
CA PRO A 27 -2.31 -2.72 10.55
C PRO A 27 -1.58 -3.83 11.34
N VAL A 28 -0.33 -4.14 10.98
CA VAL A 28 0.45 -5.22 11.61
C VAL A 28 1.41 -4.68 12.68
N CYS A 29 2.06 -3.54 12.44
CA CYS A 29 3.09 -3.02 13.36
C CYS A 29 2.89 -1.56 13.78
N GLY A 30 1.82 -0.90 13.34
CA GLY A 30 1.51 0.48 13.71
C GLY A 30 2.39 1.57 13.08
N ARG A 31 3.50 1.21 12.42
CA ARG A 31 4.40 2.16 11.75
C ARG A 31 3.76 2.83 10.55
N ASP A 32 4.19 4.05 10.27
CA ASP A 32 3.82 4.78 9.05
C ASP A 32 4.32 4.04 7.81
N ALA A 33 3.40 3.80 6.89
CA ALA A 33 3.65 3.20 5.58
C ALA A 33 3.45 4.26 4.50
N GLN A 34 4.34 4.27 3.51
CA GLN A 34 4.24 5.20 2.39
C GLN A 34 3.26 4.70 1.32
N ALA A 35 2.61 5.65 0.65
CA ALA A 35 1.80 5.38 -0.52
C ALA A 35 2.70 4.92 -1.68
N ILE A 36 2.36 3.79 -2.31
CA ILE A 36 3.07 3.28 -3.49
C ILE A 36 2.32 3.63 -4.77
N GLY A 37 1.00 3.60 -4.70
CA GLY A 37 0.17 3.75 -5.87
C GLY A 37 -1.30 3.80 -5.47
N ARG A 38 -2.19 3.82 -6.46
CA ARG A 38 -3.62 3.63 -6.22
C ARG A 38 -4.11 2.41 -6.98
N ARG A 39 -5.20 1.83 -6.49
CA ARG A 39 -5.99 0.86 -7.22
C ARG A 39 -7.41 1.40 -7.28
N HIS A 40 -7.85 1.76 -8.48
CA HIS A 40 -9.08 2.54 -8.68
C HIS A 40 -9.04 3.86 -7.87
N VAL A 41 -9.98 4.04 -6.94
CA VAL A 41 -10.12 5.26 -6.11
C VAL A 41 -9.38 5.13 -4.78
N GLN A 42 -8.79 3.97 -4.47
CA GLN A 42 -8.16 3.70 -3.18
C GLN A 42 -6.63 3.80 -3.26
N ILE A 43 -6.04 4.57 -2.36
CA ILE A 43 -4.58 4.64 -2.20
C ILE A 43 -4.08 3.34 -1.55
N VAL A 44 -3.00 2.81 -2.11
CA VAL A 44 -2.34 1.58 -1.71
C VAL A 44 -1.02 1.94 -1.03
N PHE A 45 -0.85 1.44 0.18
CA PHE A 45 0.30 1.69 1.05
C PHE A 45 1.12 0.42 1.20
N ARG A 46 2.42 0.56 1.43
CA ARG A 46 3.30 -0.55 1.78
C ARG A 46 4.15 -0.20 2.98
N CYS A 47 4.12 -1.08 3.97
CA CYS A 47 5.00 -0.97 5.12
C CYS A 47 6.39 -1.55 4.76
N ASP A 48 7.47 -0.78 4.93
CA ASP A 48 8.83 -1.29 4.69
C ASP A 48 9.27 -2.35 5.69
N GLY A 49 8.75 -2.28 6.92
CA GLY A 49 9.03 -3.25 7.98
C GLY A 49 8.36 -4.61 7.75
N CYS A 50 7.03 -4.62 7.73
CA CYS A 50 6.24 -5.85 7.59
C CYS A 50 6.10 -6.32 6.14
N LYS A 51 6.43 -5.49 5.15
CA LYS A 51 6.26 -5.73 3.70
C LYS A 51 4.83 -6.01 3.27
N VAL A 52 3.85 -5.77 4.14
CA VAL A 52 2.43 -5.88 3.84
C VAL A 52 1.98 -4.71 2.98
N VAL A 53 1.05 -5.00 2.08
CA VAL A 53 0.43 -4.02 1.20
C VAL A 53 -1.04 -3.92 1.58
N PHE A 54 -1.51 -2.72 1.84
CA PHE A 54 -2.84 -2.49 2.38
C PHE A 54 -3.41 -1.18 1.84
N LYS A 55 -4.71 -0.97 2.07
CA LYS A 55 -5.40 0.26 1.71
C LYS A 55 -5.81 0.97 3.00
N ARG A 56 -5.87 2.30 2.98
CA ARG A 56 -6.34 3.05 4.14
C ARG A 56 -7.82 2.74 4.35
N ASN A 57 -8.15 2.22 5.53
CA ASN A 57 -9.53 1.90 5.89
C ASN A 57 -10.27 3.20 6.21
N ARG A 58 -10.63 3.99 5.17
CA ARG A 58 -11.66 5.03 5.31
C ARG A 58 -13.00 4.30 5.41
N HIS A 59 -13.29 3.76 6.59
CA HIS A 59 -14.62 3.33 7.05
C HIS A 59 -15.54 2.82 5.93
N TRP A 60 -15.39 1.56 5.48
CA TRP A 60 -16.47 0.87 4.76
C TRP A 60 -16.54 -0.60 5.21
N PRO A 61 -17.66 -1.04 5.80
CA PRO A 61 -17.77 -2.31 6.50
C PRO A 61 -18.18 -3.45 5.55
N TYR A 62 -17.43 -3.67 4.47
CA TYR A 62 -17.68 -4.84 3.63
C TYR A 62 -16.43 -5.68 3.52
N ILE A 63 -16.35 -6.63 4.45
CA ILE A 63 -15.67 -7.90 4.29
C ILE A 63 -16.45 -8.66 3.21
N TYR A 64 -15.78 -8.97 2.09
CA TYR A 64 -16.17 -10.05 1.19
C TYR A 64 -15.03 -11.05 1.15
#